data_AF-A0A1W9NW89-F1
#
_entry.id   AF-A0A1W9NW89-F1
#
_cell.length_a   1.000
_cell.length_b   1.000
_cell.length_c   1.000
_cell.angle_alpha   90.00
_cell.angle_beta   90.00
_cell.angle_gamma   90.00
#
_symmetry.space_group_name_H-M   'P 1'
#
loop_
_entity.id
_entity.type
_entity.pdbx_description
1 polymer ?
#
loop_
_entity_poly.entity_id
_entity_poly.type
_entity_poly.pdbx_seq_one_letter_code
_entity_poly.pdbx_strand_id
1 'polypeptide(L)'
;MSKRILTSLSIIGVVAAIVIGGTIAYFSDMVATEGNTFAAGNADLKIKSTDLENCDTWKDSCTGKQWQGLYPGWSDSYKIWLKNQSASPITLKVVPYIEETGSSQDLWNNTYMEITWADGSHSTGKYSLQEWKTNSTIELEPRLNQDQSAGPWVVKFDIPEEVGNEIANSSISFNLVFNGVQVGEEGEECECVEDSDCDDDNVCTEDTCLDGICVHNCLENQDCDDGNSNTIEDKCQLVDGKCQCLGQTPECTQDSDCNDGNACTQDICSNGICVHNCLENQTCDDGNSNTIEDKCQSVGGSCQCLGHTPECTQDSDCNDGNACTEDKCQDYHCEHMNYGSDHLCNIDTKCSAGEGDNKYGTGGDYLCQGFCDGHGRCDYAGNCQKCDAPNASASCGTNWWGDDRCSIDSCNSGYADCDGEFDNGCETHFNNDYGSCEEAVSLDDSLCGDIPNNCTLADRPESNKGEGWYKVYLKECTYFNNPLKIKAVLTVPSGIDYDLYLYSPCGTLLASSENHSLGADETVIYTKTDTNNDDDDQWFYLQVSYHGGSSCYNWQLKVYGGSGCSY
;
A
#
# COMPACT_ATOMS: atom_id res chain seq x y z
N MET A 1 58.66 -29.31 25.55
CA MET A 1 59.64 -29.34 26.67
C MET A 1 58.97 -28.64 27.85
N SER A 2 59.05 -29.05 29.12
CA SER A 2 59.69 -30.21 29.77
C SER A 2 59.15 -30.38 31.21
N LYS A 3 59.07 -31.64 31.73
CA LYS A 3 59.28 -32.10 33.13
C LYS A 3 58.89 -31.12 34.27
N ARG A 4 58.08 -31.42 35.31
CA ARG A 4 57.98 -32.62 36.21
C ARG A 4 56.97 -32.27 37.36
N ILE A 5 56.57 -33.06 38.39
CA ILE A 5 56.81 -34.45 38.87
C ILE A 5 55.67 -34.91 39.87
N LEU A 6 55.14 -36.15 39.76
CA LEU A 6 54.43 -36.98 40.80
C LEU A 6 53.17 -36.38 41.52
N THR A 7 52.26 -37.14 42.17
CA THR A 7 52.24 -38.55 42.66
C THR A 7 50.82 -39.15 42.67
N SER A 8 50.68 -40.48 42.60
CA SER A 8 49.64 -41.41 43.16
C SER A 8 48.25 -40.90 43.61
N LEU A 9 47.10 -41.58 43.41
CA LEU A 9 46.69 -42.93 42.93
C LEU A 9 45.17 -42.84 42.56
N SER A 10 44.39 -43.82 42.08
CA SER A 10 44.51 -45.27 41.81
C SER A 10 43.67 -45.69 40.57
N ILE A 11 43.52 -46.99 40.27
CA ILE A 11 42.78 -47.53 39.10
C ILE A 11 42.08 -48.88 39.45
N ILE A 12 40.94 -49.19 38.79
CA ILE A 12 40.33 -50.51 38.39
C ILE A 12 38.78 -50.48 38.54
N GLY A 13 37.93 -50.91 37.58
CA GLY A 13 38.18 -51.30 36.18
C GLY A 13 36.99 -51.95 35.41
N VAL A 14 36.83 -51.58 34.13
CA VAL A 14 36.39 -52.35 32.92
C VAL A 14 35.10 -53.24 32.89
N VAL A 15 34.00 -52.67 32.37
CA VAL A 15 33.17 -53.01 31.15
C VAL A 15 32.99 -54.48 30.63
N ALA A 16 31.74 -54.81 30.17
CA ALA A 16 31.28 -55.76 29.09
C ALA A 16 30.33 -56.94 29.53
N ALA A 17 29.36 -57.48 28.74
CA ALA A 17 28.61 -57.03 27.54
C ALA A 17 27.38 -57.95 27.16
N ILE A 18 26.35 -57.35 26.53
CA ILE A 18 25.32 -57.79 25.53
C ILE A 18 24.96 -59.30 25.31
N VAL A 19 23.66 -59.66 25.35
CA VAL A 19 22.93 -60.66 24.49
C VAL A 19 21.43 -60.24 24.33
N ILE A 20 20.69 -60.73 23.31
CA ILE A 20 19.31 -60.34 22.93
C ILE A 20 18.34 -61.54 22.79
N GLY A 21 17.08 -61.41 23.28
CA GLY A 21 15.85 -61.91 22.64
C GLY A 21 15.24 -63.27 23.05
N GLY A 22 13.92 -63.29 23.35
CA GLY A 22 13.09 -64.50 23.51
C GLY A 22 11.72 -64.26 24.17
N THR A 23 10.62 -64.77 23.61
CA THR A 23 9.23 -64.38 23.97
C THR A 23 8.57 -65.14 25.13
N ILE A 24 8.04 -64.37 26.09
CA ILE A 24 6.85 -64.57 26.99
C ILE A 24 6.19 -65.95 27.15
N ALA A 25 6.05 -66.36 28.42
CA ALA A 25 4.85 -66.99 28.99
C ALA A 25 4.72 -66.63 30.49
N TYR A 26 3.49 -66.59 31.03
CA TYR A 26 3.19 -66.19 32.41
C TYR A 26 3.69 -67.19 33.46
N PHE A 27 4.54 -66.74 34.40
CA PHE A 27 4.45 -67.02 35.84
C PHE A 27 5.22 -65.93 36.60
N SER A 28 4.57 -65.26 37.55
CA SER A 28 5.20 -64.28 38.44
C SER A 28 5.54 -64.94 39.77
N ASP A 29 6.82 -64.90 40.16
CA ASP A 29 7.26 -65.21 41.52
C ASP A 29 7.85 -63.95 42.14
N MET A 30 7.18 -63.41 43.15
CA MET A 30 7.62 -62.22 43.88
C MET A 30 8.37 -62.67 45.13
N VAL A 31 9.70 -62.66 45.06
CA VAL A 31 10.53 -62.59 46.27
C VAL A 31 10.39 -61.17 46.82
N ALA A 32 9.36 -60.95 47.63
CA ALA A 32 9.37 -59.88 48.60
C ALA A 32 10.56 -60.09 49.55
N THR A 33 11.25 -59.02 49.94
CA THR A 33 12.36 -59.11 50.89
C THR A 33 11.84 -59.30 52.31
N GLU A 34 11.59 -60.54 52.70
CA GLU A 34 11.58 -60.89 54.12
C GLU A 34 12.93 -60.49 54.76
N GLY A 35 12.89 -59.82 55.92
CA GLY A 35 14.07 -59.70 56.79
C GLY A 35 15.02 -58.52 56.53
N ASN A 36 14.52 -57.29 56.39
CA ASN A 36 15.28 -56.09 56.77
C ASN A 36 14.77 -55.50 58.09
N THR A 37 15.01 -56.23 59.19
CA THR A 37 14.52 -55.90 60.53
C THR A 37 15.38 -54.83 61.19
N PHE A 38 15.14 -53.55 60.87
CA PHE A 38 15.71 -52.41 61.63
C PHE A 38 14.86 -52.11 62.88
N ALA A 39 14.78 -53.09 63.80
CA ALA A 39 14.12 -52.94 65.10
C ALA A 39 14.99 -52.11 66.09
N ALA A 40 15.21 -50.84 65.74
CA ALA A 40 15.74 -49.79 66.60
C ALA A 40 14.62 -48.76 66.88
N GLY A 41 13.46 -49.26 67.30
CA GLY A 41 12.27 -48.48 67.60
C GLY A 41 11.17 -49.42 68.10
N ASN A 42 10.34 -48.95 69.04
CA ASN A 42 9.26 -49.76 69.63
C ASN A 42 7.96 -49.71 68.81
N ALA A 43 8.03 -49.18 67.59
CA ALA A 43 6.92 -48.81 66.74
C ALA A 43 6.25 -50.02 66.10
N ASP A 44 4.93 -50.10 66.24
CA ASP A 44 4.07 -51.04 65.52
C ASP A 44 2.78 -50.32 65.07
N LEU A 45 2.51 -50.31 63.77
CA LEU A 45 1.35 -49.66 63.16
C LEU A 45 0.56 -50.70 62.36
N LYS A 46 -0.65 -51.02 62.82
CA LYS A 46 -1.54 -51.98 62.15
C LYS A 46 -2.60 -51.27 61.32
N ILE A 47 -2.94 -51.86 60.17
CA ILE A 47 -4.04 -51.46 59.28
C ILE A 47 -5.25 -52.40 59.44
N LYS A 48 -6.43 -51.86 59.18
CA LYS A 48 -7.70 -52.60 59.01
C LYS A 48 -8.56 -51.91 57.94
N SER A 49 -9.38 -52.68 57.23
CA SER A 49 -10.36 -52.20 56.24
C SER A 49 -11.60 -53.09 56.20
N THR A 50 -12.73 -52.55 55.75
CA THR A 50 -13.93 -53.31 55.37
C THR A 50 -13.98 -53.62 53.87
N ASP A 51 -13.11 -52.98 53.08
CA ASP A 51 -13.25 -52.82 51.64
C ASP A 51 -12.03 -53.38 50.86
N LEU A 52 -10.99 -53.83 51.59
CA LEU A 52 -9.79 -54.52 51.08
C LEU A 52 -9.80 -56.00 51.45
N GLU A 53 -9.28 -56.86 50.58
CA GLU A 53 -9.21 -58.29 50.84
C GLU A 53 -8.21 -58.62 51.98
N ASN A 54 -8.54 -59.65 52.77
CA ASN A 54 -7.77 -60.07 53.94
C ASN A 54 -7.53 -58.95 54.99
N CYS A 55 -8.39 -57.93 55.07
CA CYS A 55 -8.15 -56.73 55.92
C CYS A 55 -9.15 -56.53 57.08
N ASP A 56 -9.99 -57.52 57.35
CA ASP A 56 -11.10 -57.49 58.33
C ASP A 56 -10.70 -57.27 59.81
N THR A 57 -9.41 -57.45 60.11
CA THR A 57 -8.80 -57.47 61.44
C THR A 57 -7.46 -56.74 61.39
N TRP A 58 -6.98 -56.24 62.54
CA TRP A 58 -5.73 -55.48 62.61
C TRP A 58 -4.53 -56.33 62.18
N LYS A 59 -3.83 -55.91 61.12
CA LYS A 59 -2.71 -56.61 60.47
C LYS A 59 -1.62 -55.62 60.05
N ASP A 60 -0.40 -56.13 59.86
CA ASP A 60 0.74 -55.36 59.35
C ASP A 60 0.56 -54.92 57.89
N SER A 61 -0.19 -55.69 57.10
CA SER A 61 -0.49 -55.42 55.71
C SER A 61 -1.84 -56.01 55.29
N CYS A 62 -2.38 -55.52 54.18
CA CYS A 62 -3.61 -55.98 53.56
C CYS A 62 -3.45 -56.10 52.05
N THR A 63 -4.28 -56.92 51.40
CA THR A 63 -4.27 -57.04 49.94
C THR A 63 -4.91 -55.78 49.34
N GLY A 64 -4.08 -54.91 48.74
CA GLY A 64 -4.56 -53.72 48.04
C GLY A 64 -5.47 -54.06 46.85
N LYS A 65 -6.37 -53.14 46.49
CA LYS A 65 -7.15 -53.26 45.25
C LYS A 65 -6.22 -53.30 44.04
N GLN A 66 -6.67 -53.97 42.98
CA GLN A 66 -6.03 -53.98 41.67
C GLN A 66 -7.09 -53.57 40.65
N TRP A 67 -6.81 -52.53 39.86
CA TRP A 67 -7.79 -51.95 38.95
C TRP A 67 -7.43 -52.22 37.49
N GLN A 68 -8.43 -52.63 36.71
CA GLN A 68 -8.32 -53.02 35.30
C GLN A 68 -9.52 -52.47 34.54
N GLY A 69 -9.33 -52.11 33.27
CA GLY A 69 -10.41 -51.54 32.46
C GLY A 69 -10.66 -50.06 32.75
N LEU A 70 -9.62 -49.30 33.10
CA LEU A 70 -9.70 -47.86 33.42
C LEU A 70 -10.20 -47.03 32.24
N TYR A 71 -10.83 -45.89 32.52
CA TYR A 71 -11.37 -44.95 31.52
C TYR A 71 -11.42 -43.51 32.08
N PRO A 72 -11.47 -42.46 31.23
CA PRO A 72 -11.67 -41.08 31.68
C PRO A 72 -13.02 -40.92 32.40
N GLY A 73 -13.02 -40.31 33.60
CA GLY A 73 -14.17 -40.26 34.50
C GLY A 73 -14.32 -41.48 35.44
N TRP A 74 -13.41 -42.44 35.40
CA TRP A 74 -13.39 -43.57 36.35
C TRP A 74 -13.09 -43.10 37.77
N SER A 75 -13.74 -43.71 38.77
CA SER A 75 -13.38 -43.54 40.18
C SER A 75 -13.70 -44.79 41.03
N ASP A 76 -12.97 -44.94 42.14
CA ASP A 76 -13.21 -45.94 43.19
C ASP A 76 -12.67 -45.43 44.54
N SER A 77 -13.05 -46.06 45.64
CA SER A 77 -12.53 -45.73 46.98
C SER A 77 -12.49 -46.95 47.90
N TYR A 78 -11.77 -46.84 49.01
CA TYR A 78 -11.85 -47.80 50.11
C TYR A 78 -11.58 -47.12 51.46
N LYS A 79 -12.16 -47.67 52.52
CA LYS A 79 -11.98 -47.20 53.91
C LYS A 79 -10.85 -47.92 54.60
N ILE A 80 -10.02 -47.18 55.31
CA ILE A 80 -8.98 -47.72 56.19
C ILE A 80 -9.11 -47.16 57.60
N TRP A 81 -8.66 -47.95 58.56
CA TRP A 81 -8.33 -47.53 59.91
C TRP A 81 -6.88 -47.91 60.17
N LEU A 82 -6.16 -47.10 60.94
CA LEU A 82 -4.84 -47.43 61.44
C LEU A 82 -4.85 -47.41 62.97
N LYS A 83 -4.05 -48.28 63.58
CA LYS A 83 -3.86 -48.35 65.03
C LYS A 83 -2.39 -48.46 65.38
N ASN A 84 -1.92 -47.57 66.23
CA ASN A 84 -0.64 -47.74 66.91
C ASN A 84 -0.77 -48.89 67.92
N GLN A 85 -0.03 -49.97 67.70
CA GLN A 85 0.05 -51.15 68.57
C GLN A 85 1.45 -51.34 69.18
N SER A 86 2.24 -50.27 69.20
CA SER A 86 3.61 -50.23 69.72
C SER A 86 3.73 -50.88 71.10
N ALA A 87 4.83 -51.57 71.35
CA ALA A 87 5.08 -52.24 72.63
C ALA A 87 5.45 -51.27 73.77
N SER A 88 5.70 -50.00 73.46
CA SER A 88 6.04 -48.91 74.39
C SER A 88 5.11 -47.71 74.21
N PRO A 89 4.98 -46.83 75.22
CA PRO A 89 4.12 -45.64 75.19
C PRO A 89 4.70 -44.54 74.29
N ILE A 90 4.86 -44.83 72.99
CA ILE A 90 5.35 -43.87 71.99
C ILE A 90 4.20 -43.42 71.09
N THR A 91 4.25 -42.15 70.69
CA THR A 91 3.31 -41.56 69.74
C THR A 91 3.89 -41.67 68.32
N LEU A 92 3.05 -42.09 67.37
CA LEU A 92 3.41 -42.21 65.96
C LEU A 92 2.70 -41.11 65.15
N LYS A 93 3.48 -40.36 64.37
CA LYS A 93 2.93 -39.64 63.21
C LYS A 93 2.86 -40.59 62.02
N VAL A 94 1.82 -40.47 61.20
CA VAL A 94 1.59 -41.37 60.06
C VAL A 94 1.83 -40.61 58.77
N VAL A 95 2.81 -41.06 57.98
CA VAL A 95 3.14 -40.49 56.67
C VAL A 95 2.82 -41.52 55.58
N PRO A 96 1.69 -41.39 54.84
CA PRO A 96 1.44 -42.16 53.61
C PRO A 96 2.45 -41.82 52.51
N TYR A 97 2.90 -42.84 51.78
CA TYR A 97 3.66 -42.71 50.52
C TYR A 97 3.35 -43.87 49.57
N ILE A 98 3.74 -43.74 48.30
CA ILE A 98 3.47 -44.77 47.28
C ILE A 98 4.77 -45.41 46.77
N GLU A 99 4.80 -46.74 46.74
CA GLU A 99 5.81 -47.52 46.01
C GLU A 99 5.27 -47.98 44.67
N GLU A 100 6.05 -47.77 43.60
CA GLU A 100 5.67 -48.20 42.25
C GLU A 100 5.97 -49.68 42.01
N THR A 101 4.98 -50.42 41.50
CA THR A 101 5.12 -51.84 41.10
C THR A 101 5.09 -52.06 39.58
N GLY A 102 5.00 -50.98 38.78
CA GLY A 102 5.20 -50.98 37.32
C GLY A 102 3.94 -50.66 36.51
N SER A 103 3.63 -49.37 36.36
CA SER A 103 2.55 -48.86 35.47
C SER A 103 3.10 -47.75 34.56
N SER A 104 2.40 -47.34 33.49
CA SER A 104 2.91 -46.25 32.63
C SER A 104 2.85 -44.90 33.33
N GLN A 105 3.86 -44.03 33.08
CA GLN A 105 3.94 -42.71 33.70
C GLN A 105 2.70 -41.84 33.42
N ASP A 106 2.08 -42.02 32.25
CA ASP A 106 0.85 -41.31 31.87
C ASP A 106 -0.34 -41.68 32.77
N LEU A 107 -0.41 -42.92 33.28
CA LEU A 107 -1.40 -43.33 34.29
C LEU A 107 -1.07 -42.72 35.66
N TRP A 108 0.21 -42.66 36.04
CA TRP A 108 0.66 -42.08 37.30
C TRP A 108 0.40 -40.56 37.40
N ASN A 109 0.52 -39.84 36.28
CA ASN A 109 0.31 -38.40 36.22
C ASN A 109 -1.18 -38.00 36.17
N ASN A 110 -2.05 -38.88 35.65
CA ASN A 110 -3.46 -38.57 35.39
C ASN A 110 -4.46 -39.33 36.28
N THR A 111 -4.00 -40.32 37.06
CA THR A 111 -4.77 -40.88 38.17
C THR A 111 -4.47 -40.06 39.42
N TYR A 112 -5.51 -39.58 40.09
CA TYR A 112 -5.40 -38.77 41.31
C TYR A 112 -5.83 -39.57 42.53
N MET A 113 -5.18 -39.31 43.67
CA MET A 113 -5.56 -39.83 44.98
C MET A 113 -5.85 -38.68 45.95
N GLU A 114 -6.85 -38.89 46.81
CA GLU A 114 -7.17 -38.02 47.94
C GLU A 114 -7.46 -38.90 49.17
N ILE A 115 -6.88 -38.59 50.34
CA ILE A 115 -7.25 -39.24 51.60
C ILE A 115 -8.09 -38.24 52.41
N THR A 116 -9.32 -38.65 52.73
CA THR A 116 -10.29 -37.82 53.45
C THR A 116 -10.80 -38.49 54.70
N TRP A 117 -11.17 -37.72 55.72
CA TRP A 117 -11.79 -38.24 56.93
C TRP A 117 -13.26 -38.53 56.61
N ALA A 118 -13.82 -39.63 57.13
CA ALA A 118 -15.17 -40.08 56.74
C ALA A 118 -16.32 -39.14 57.17
N ASP A 119 -16.04 -38.11 57.97
CA ASP A 119 -16.95 -37.01 58.32
C ASP A 119 -16.79 -35.78 57.40
N GLY A 120 -15.78 -35.77 56.52
CA GLY A 120 -15.43 -34.66 55.64
C GLY A 120 -14.69 -33.51 56.33
N SER A 121 -14.24 -33.68 57.59
CA SER A 121 -13.59 -32.62 58.36
C SER A 121 -12.23 -32.19 57.80
N HIS A 122 -11.46 -33.13 57.27
CA HIS A 122 -10.12 -32.92 56.74
C HIS A 122 -9.91 -33.72 55.44
N SER A 123 -8.98 -33.22 54.62
CA SER A 123 -8.47 -33.86 53.41
C SER A 123 -6.96 -33.61 53.35
N THR A 124 -6.20 -34.56 52.82
CA THR A 124 -4.77 -34.38 52.50
C THR A 124 -4.53 -33.42 51.33
N GLY A 125 -5.58 -33.03 50.61
CA GLY A 125 -5.49 -32.55 49.25
C GLY A 125 -5.53 -33.70 48.24
N LYS A 126 -5.89 -33.35 47.00
CA LYS A 126 -5.97 -34.26 45.85
C LYS A 126 -4.76 -34.00 44.95
N TYR A 127 -3.94 -35.02 44.74
CA TYR A 127 -2.74 -34.97 43.89
C TYR A 127 -2.66 -36.21 42.99
N SER A 128 -1.91 -36.12 41.90
CA SER A 128 -1.60 -37.28 41.05
C SER A 128 -0.80 -38.33 41.83
N LEU A 129 -0.89 -39.61 41.43
CA LEU A 129 -0.09 -40.67 42.08
C LEU A 129 1.42 -40.40 41.94
N GLN A 130 1.86 -39.72 40.87
CA GLN A 130 3.24 -39.29 40.70
C GLN A 130 3.66 -38.23 41.75
N GLU A 131 2.80 -37.25 42.05
CA GLU A 131 3.07 -36.28 43.11
C GLU A 131 3.12 -36.96 44.49
N TRP A 132 2.18 -37.86 44.79
CA TRP A 132 2.15 -38.67 46.02
C TRP A 132 3.38 -39.58 46.19
N LYS A 133 4.04 -39.98 45.11
CA LYS A 133 5.30 -40.73 45.11
C LYS A 133 6.52 -39.83 45.43
N THR A 134 6.41 -38.52 45.25
CA THR A 134 7.47 -37.53 45.49
C THR A 134 7.26 -36.65 46.73
N ASN A 135 6.03 -36.51 47.21
CA ASN A 135 5.67 -35.65 48.32
C ASN A 135 5.79 -36.41 49.65
N SER A 136 6.80 -36.07 50.46
CA SER A 136 7.11 -36.69 51.75
C SER A 136 6.57 -35.94 52.97
N THR A 137 5.82 -34.85 52.79
CA THR A 137 5.38 -33.97 53.90
C THR A 137 3.93 -34.17 54.34
N ILE A 138 3.15 -35.03 53.65
CA ILE A 138 1.75 -35.30 54.00
C ILE A 138 1.68 -36.18 55.27
N GLU A 139 1.21 -35.61 56.38
CA GLU A 139 0.93 -36.32 57.63
C GLU A 139 -0.58 -36.58 57.77
N LEU A 140 -0.97 -37.74 58.31
CA LEU A 140 -2.36 -38.05 58.68
C LEU A 140 -2.60 -37.82 60.18
N GLU A 141 -3.53 -36.92 60.47
CA GLU A 141 -3.98 -36.59 61.83
C GLU A 141 -5.18 -37.44 62.33
N PRO A 142 -5.33 -37.63 63.65
CA PRO A 142 -4.39 -37.24 64.70
C PRO A 142 -3.19 -38.19 64.77
N ARG A 143 -2.08 -37.71 65.30
CA ARG A 143 -0.97 -38.56 65.76
C ARG A 143 -1.51 -39.61 66.74
N LEU A 144 -1.04 -40.84 66.59
CA LEU A 144 -1.56 -42.00 67.31
C LEU A 144 -0.69 -42.29 68.53
N ASN A 145 -1.20 -42.07 69.73
CA ASN A 145 -0.59 -42.54 70.97
C ASN A 145 -0.67 -44.09 71.06
N GLN A 146 0.06 -44.72 71.99
CA GLN A 146 0.01 -46.18 72.15
C GLN A 146 -1.43 -46.70 72.33
N ASP A 147 -1.76 -47.79 71.65
CA ASP A 147 -3.09 -48.41 71.56
C ASP A 147 -4.21 -47.55 70.95
N GLN A 148 -3.92 -46.32 70.50
CA GLN A 148 -4.88 -45.44 69.81
C GLN A 148 -5.10 -45.88 68.36
N SER A 149 -6.36 -45.86 67.91
CA SER A 149 -6.76 -46.05 66.52
C SER A 149 -7.52 -44.83 65.98
N ALA A 150 -7.30 -44.48 64.71
CA ALA A 150 -8.06 -43.47 64.00
C ALA A 150 -8.65 -44.02 62.68
N GLY A 151 -9.55 -43.23 62.09
CA GLY A 151 -10.35 -43.59 60.93
C GLY A 151 -11.85 -43.84 61.24
N PRO A 152 -12.68 -44.10 60.22
CA PRO A 152 -12.24 -44.42 58.86
C PRO A 152 -11.74 -43.19 58.11
N TRP A 153 -10.58 -43.34 57.48
CA TRP A 153 -10.19 -42.50 56.35
C TRP A 153 -10.69 -43.17 55.07
N VAL A 154 -11.26 -42.37 54.17
CA VAL A 154 -11.67 -42.77 52.82
C VAL A 154 -10.53 -42.39 51.88
N VAL A 155 -9.82 -43.40 51.38
CA VAL A 155 -8.85 -43.25 50.28
C VAL A 155 -9.66 -43.28 48.99
N LYS A 156 -9.64 -42.19 48.22
CA LYS A 156 -10.34 -42.06 46.94
C LYS A 156 -9.33 -42.07 45.79
N PHE A 157 -9.75 -42.62 44.66
CA PHE A 157 -9.03 -42.56 43.39
C PHE A 157 -9.98 -42.13 42.29
N ASP A 158 -9.54 -41.21 41.43
CA ASP A 158 -10.27 -40.85 40.22
C ASP A 158 -9.34 -40.46 39.06
N ILE A 159 -9.88 -40.53 37.85
CA ILE A 159 -9.24 -40.11 36.61
C ILE A 159 -10.20 -39.09 35.97
N PRO A 160 -9.79 -37.82 35.73
CA PRO A 160 -10.67 -36.80 35.16
C PRO A 160 -11.30 -37.19 33.80
N GLU A 161 -12.49 -36.66 33.51
CA GLU A 161 -13.20 -36.88 32.23
C GLU A 161 -12.48 -36.26 31.01
N GLU A 162 -11.57 -35.31 31.26
CA GLU A 162 -10.82 -34.56 30.24
C GLU A 162 -9.52 -35.25 29.79
N VAL A 163 -9.13 -36.35 30.44
CA VAL A 163 -8.00 -37.18 29.99
C VAL A 163 -8.40 -37.96 28.73
N GLY A 164 -7.48 -38.16 27.80
CA GLY A 164 -7.78 -38.79 26.53
C GLY A 164 -7.86 -40.33 26.57
N ASN A 165 -8.05 -40.91 25.39
CA ASN A 165 -8.20 -42.37 25.22
C ASN A 165 -6.91 -43.17 25.49
N GLU A 166 -5.77 -42.52 25.73
CA GLU A 166 -4.50 -43.13 26.12
C GLU A 166 -4.59 -43.97 27.41
N ILE A 167 -5.56 -43.68 28.29
CA ILE A 167 -5.82 -44.47 29.51
C ILE A 167 -6.79 -45.64 29.26
N ALA A 168 -7.57 -45.61 28.17
CA ALA A 168 -8.71 -46.51 27.98
C ALA A 168 -8.32 -48.00 28.00
N ASN A 169 -9.03 -48.77 28.82
CA ASN A 169 -8.81 -50.20 29.07
C ASN A 169 -7.44 -50.54 29.72
N SER A 170 -6.76 -49.56 30.32
CA SER A 170 -5.52 -49.79 31.08
C SER A 170 -5.78 -50.45 32.44
N SER A 171 -4.69 -50.88 33.08
CA SER A 171 -4.66 -51.36 34.47
C SER A 171 -3.53 -50.67 35.23
N ILE A 172 -3.74 -50.38 36.52
CA ILE A 172 -2.74 -49.73 37.37
C ILE A 172 -2.48 -50.56 38.63
N SER A 173 -1.22 -50.60 39.06
CA SER A 173 -0.79 -51.26 40.29
C SER A 173 0.33 -50.45 40.98
N PHE A 174 0.25 -50.40 42.31
CA PHE A 174 1.18 -49.75 43.23
C PHE A 174 0.91 -50.22 44.68
N ASN A 175 1.86 -50.02 45.59
CA ASN A 175 1.63 -50.18 47.03
C ASN A 175 1.40 -48.81 47.66
N LEU A 176 0.30 -48.62 48.40
CA LEU A 176 0.13 -47.48 49.30
C LEU A 176 0.61 -47.89 50.70
N VAL A 177 1.69 -47.27 51.17
CA VAL A 177 2.37 -47.62 52.42
C VAL A 177 2.16 -46.50 53.44
N PHE A 178 1.81 -46.86 54.68
CA PHE A 178 1.61 -45.91 55.79
C PHE A 178 2.77 -46.04 56.78
N ASN A 179 3.68 -45.06 56.79
CA ASN A 179 4.85 -45.10 57.66
C ASN A 179 4.54 -44.49 59.04
N GLY A 180 4.64 -45.30 60.10
CA GLY A 180 4.50 -44.84 61.49
C GLY A 180 5.83 -44.38 62.07
N VAL A 181 6.09 -43.08 62.03
CA VAL A 181 7.34 -42.49 62.54
C VAL A 181 7.13 -42.05 63.99
N GLN A 182 8.01 -42.49 64.89
CA GLN A 182 8.02 -42.03 66.28
C GLN A 182 8.29 -40.51 66.34
N VAL A 183 7.46 -39.78 67.07
CA VAL A 183 7.85 -38.45 67.58
C VAL A 183 8.63 -38.62 68.88
N GLY A 184 9.70 -37.84 69.05
CA GLY A 184 10.43 -37.78 70.31
C GLY A 184 9.59 -37.11 71.39
N GLU A 185 9.76 -37.54 72.64
CA GLU A 185 9.34 -36.72 73.78
C GLU A 185 10.41 -35.64 73.97
N GLU A 186 10.12 -34.42 73.50
CA GLU A 186 10.83 -33.22 73.94
C GLU A 186 10.39 -32.95 75.38
N GLY A 187 11.30 -33.23 76.33
CA GLY A 187 11.09 -32.94 77.74
C GLY A 187 11.48 -31.49 78.05
N GLU A 188 10.68 -30.83 78.90
CA GLU A 188 10.85 -29.44 79.30
C GLU A 188 12.22 -29.20 79.98
N GLU A 189 13.14 -28.55 79.26
CA GLU A 189 14.22 -27.74 79.83
C GLU A 189 14.22 -26.42 79.06
N CYS A 190 13.90 -25.30 79.74
CA CYS A 190 13.72 -24.01 79.08
C CYS A 190 15.04 -23.50 78.50
N GLU A 191 15.02 -23.10 77.23
CA GLU A 191 16.17 -22.65 76.45
C GLU A 191 16.64 -21.27 76.90
N CYS A 192 15.69 -20.34 77.07
CA CYS A 192 15.88 -19.04 77.72
C CYS A 192 14.87 -18.81 78.87
N VAL A 193 15.16 -17.86 79.77
CA VAL A 193 14.24 -17.40 80.83
C VAL A 193 14.01 -15.88 80.85
N GLU A 194 14.88 -15.10 80.23
CA GLU A 194 14.65 -13.72 79.81
C GLU A 194 15.12 -13.51 78.35
N ASP A 195 14.60 -12.50 77.65
CA ASP A 195 14.81 -12.32 76.20
C ASP A 195 16.31 -12.27 75.80
N SER A 196 17.17 -11.73 76.69
CA SER A 196 18.62 -11.64 76.50
C SER A 196 19.38 -12.96 76.69
N ASP A 197 18.73 -14.03 77.14
CA ASP A 197 19.31 -15.38 77.05
C ASP A 197 19.16 -15.96 75.62
N CYS A 198 18.26 -15.40 74.80
CA CYS A 198 17.92 -15.88 73.46
C CYS A 198 18.70 -15.14 72.32
N ASP A 199 19.67 -14.29 72.64
CA ASP A 199 20.46 -13.46 71.69
C ASP A 199 21.32 -14.34 70.75
N ASP A 200 21.10 -14.26 69.42
CA ASP A 200 21.85 -15.04 68.41
C ASP A 200 23.00 -14.26 67.71
N ASP A 201 23.44 -13.12 68.27
CA ASP A 201 24.43 -12.19 67.68
C ASP A 201 23.98 -11.59 66.31
N ASN A 202 22.74 -11.79 65.85
CA ASN A 202 22.25 -11.38 64.54
C ASN A 202 21.41 -10.09 64.60
N VAL A 203 21.91 -9.01 63.97
CA VAL A 203 21.24 -7.70 63.95
C VAL A 203 19.88 -7.68 63.23
N CYS A 204 19.51 -8.80 62.58
CA CYS A 204 18.28 -8.95 61.78
C CYS A 204 17.16 -9.76 62.45
N THR A 205 17.30 -10.07 63.73
CA THR A 205 16.33 -10.80 64.55
C THR A 205 15.87 -9.98 65.76
N GLU A 206 14.59 -10.10 66.10
CA GLU A 206 14.04 -9.68 67.40
C GLU A 206 13.85 -10.95 68.22
N ASP A 207 14.82 -11.20 69.10
CA ASP A 207 14.89 -12.38 69.93
C ASP A 207 13.99 -12.24 71.16
N THR A 208 13.15 -13.25 71.42
CA THR A 208 12.16 -13.22 72.50
C THR A 208 12.05 -14.56 73.18
N CYS A 209 12.00 -14.55 74.52
CA CYS A 209 11.80 -15.73 75.36
C CYS A 209 10.29 -16.04 75.47
N LEU A 210 9.73 -16.80 74.52
CA LEU A 210 8.32 -17.19 74.57
C LEU A 210 8.16 -18.57 75.20
N ASP A 211 7.48 -18.62 76.35
CA ASP A 211 7.18 -19.84 77.12
C ASP A 211 8.40 -20.78 77.38
N GLY A 212 9.61 -20.22 77.36
CA GLY A 212 10.88 -20.93 77.61
C GLY A 212 11.61 -21.44 76.35
N ILE A 213 11.31 -20.90 75.17
CA ILE A 213 11.94 -21.24 73.89
C ILE A 213 12.47 -19.95 73.22
N CYS A 214 13.62 -20.01 72.55
CA CYS A 214 14.15 -18.91 71.75
C CYS A 214 13.28 -18.68 70.51
N VAL A 215 12.67 -17.50 70.38
CA VAL A 215 11.93 -17.08 69.18
C VAL A 215 12.63 -15.90 68.52
N HIS A 216 13.40 -16.20 67.48
CA HIS A 216 14.14 -15.23 66.66
C HIS A 216 13.24 -14.69 65.53
N ASN A 217 12.57 -13.56 65.73
CA ASN A 217 11.64 -13.01 64.74
C ASN A 217 12.36 -12.16 63.68
N CYS A 218 12.09 -12.40 62.40
CA CYS A 218 12.77 -11.68 61.32
C CYS A 218 12.36 -10.20 61.24
N LEU A 219 13.33 -9.29 61.40
CA LEU A 219 13.13 -7.84 61.28
C LEU A 219 13.15 -7.39 59.80
N GLU A 220 12.29 -7.98 58.97
CA GLU A 220 12.29 -7.76 57.52
C GLU A 220 12.25 -6.26 57.14
N ASN A 221 13.18 -5.84 56.26
CA ASN A 221 13.37 -4.47 55.79
C ASN A 221 13.94 -3.48 56.83
N GLN A 222 14.34 -3.93 58.02
CA GLN A 222 15.17 -3.13 58.93
C GLN A 222 16.57 -2.89 58.33
N ASP A 223 17.16 -1.72 58.63
CA ASP A 223 18.53 -1.38 58.26
C ASP A 223 19.55 -2.22 59.05
N CYS A 224 20.59 -2.70 58.37
CA CYS A 224 21.70 -3.45 58.96
C CYS A 224 23.04 -3.08 58.28
N ASP A 225 24.08 -3.89 58.47
CA ASP A 225 25.39 -3.79 57.81
C ASP A 225 25.85 -5.23 57.52
N ASP A 226 26.01 -5.61 56.25
CA ASP A 226 26.41 -6.97 55.85
C ASP A 226 27.94 -7.16 55.82
N GLY A 227 28.70 -6.11 56.15
CA GLY A 227 30.15 -6.07 56.18
C GLY A 227 30.83 -5.96 54.81
N ASN A 228 30.09 -5.89 53.71
CA ASN A 228 30.63 -5.79 52.36
C ASN A 228 30.63 -4.32 51.87
N SER A 229 31.81 -3.70 51.78
CA SER A 229 31.97 -2.31 51.32
C SER A 229 31.63 -2.04 49.84
N ASN A 230 30.96 -2.98 49.15
CA ASN A 230 30.58 -2.89 47.74
C ASN A 230 29.05 -3.02 47.54
N THR A 231 28.29 -3.19 48.62
CA THR A 231 26.82 -3.20 48.64
C THR A 231 26.27 -1.86 49.14
N ILE A 232 24.99 -1.61 48.87
CA ILE A 232 24.22 -0.45 49.35
C ILE A 232 22.83 -0.90 49.83
N GLU A 233 22.21 -0.10 50.69
CA GLU A 233 20.88 -0.37 51.27
C GLU A 233 20.79 -1.79 51.87
N ASP A 234 21.72 -2.07 52.78
CA ASP A 234 21.81 -3.31 53.57
C ASP A 234 20.54 -3.52 54.40
N LYS A 235 19.78 -4.55 54.04
CA LYS A 235 18.48 -4.87 54.63
C LYS A 235 18.41 -6.29 55.16
N CYS A 236 17.71 -6.44 56.28
CA CYS A 236 17.33 -7.73 56.83
C CYS A 236 16.28 -8.42 55.95
N GLN A 237 16.57 -9.64 55.51
CA GLN A 237 15.74 -10.43 54.59
C GLN A 237 15.66 -11.89 55.05
N LEU A 238 14.49 -12.53 54.85
CA LEU A 238 14.29 -13.96 55.11
C LEU A 238 14.66 -14.78 53.87
N VAL A 239 15.83 -15.42 53.88
CA VAL A 239 16.34 -16.24 52.76
C VAL A 239 16.54 -17.68 53.22
N ASP A 240 15.95 -18.63 52.48
CA ASP A 240 15.92 -20.08 52.79
C ASP A 240 15.49 -20.40 54.24
N GLY A 241 14.59 -19.59 54.80
CA GLY A 241 14.10 -19.73 56.17
C GLY A 241 15.06 -19.20 57.25
N LYS A 242 16.02 -18.35 56.89
CA LYS A 242 16.93 -17.68 57.83
C LYS A 242 17.01 -16.17 57.60
N CYS A 243 17.07 -15.41 58.69
CA CYS A 243 17.25 -13.98 58.66
C CYS A 243 18.72 -13.63 58.37
N GLN A 244 18.95 -12.90 57.29
CA GLN A 244 20.28 -12.50 56.83
C GLN A 244 20.26 -10.99 56.53
N CYS A 245 21.31 -10.28 56.95
CA CYS A 245 21.58 -8.96 56.41
C CYS A 245 22.13 -9.12 54.99
N LEU A 246 21.50 -8.48 54.01
CA LEU A 246 21.91 -8.52 52.61
C LEU A 246 21.77 -7.13 51.99
N GLY A 247 22.88 -6.57 51.53
CA GLY A 247 22.88 -5.37 50.72
C GLY A 247 22.71 -5.62 49.23
N GLN A 248 22.25 -4.60 48.51
CA GLN A 248 22.08 -4.62 47.07
C GLN A 248 23.41 -4.27 46.40
N THR A 249 23.86 -5.07 45.42
CA THR A 249 25.01 -4.68 44.60
C THR A 249 24.57 -3.57 43.65
N PRO A 250 25.18 -2.37 43.71
CA PRO A 250 24.79 -1.27 42.84
C PRO A 250 25.16 -1.58 41.38
N GLU A 251 24.29 -1.18 40.46
CA GLU A 251 24.49 -1.25 39.01
C GLU A 251 25.63 -0.31 38.56
N CYS A 252 25.80 0.81 39.26
CA CYS A 252 26.74 1.88 38.92
C CYS A 252 27.36 2.53 40.17
N THR A 253 28.50 3.21 39.98
CA THR A 253 29.16 4.02 41.02
C THR A 253 29.41 5.47 40.59
N GLN A 254 29.28 5.75 39.29
CA GLN A 254 29.49 7.04 38.64
C GLN A 254 28.72 7.06 37.32
N ASP A 255 28.33 8.25 36.82
CA ASP A 255 27.51 8.41 35.60
C ASP A 255 28.08 7.68 34.37
N SER A 256 29.41 7.60 34.25
CA SER A 256 30.08 6.92 33.13
C SER A 256 29.93 5.39 33.12
N ASP A 257 29.52 4.78 34.24
CA ASP A 257 29.22 3.35 34.30
C ASP A 257 27.89 3.04 33.59
N CYS A 258 27.00 4.03 33.49
CA CYS A 258 25.65 3.93 32.91
C CYS A 258 25.58 4.23 31.40
N ASN A 259 26.71 4.26 30.68
CA ASN A 259 26.71 4.65 29.26
C ASN A 259 25.97 3.63 28.38
N ASP A 260 24.77 3.96 27.90
CA ASP A 260 23.98 3.06 27.02
C ASP A 260 24.38 3.15 25.54
N GLY A 261 25.22 4.13 25.20
CA GLY A 261 25.70 4.41 23.84
C GLY A 261 24.74 5.25 22.99
N ASN A 262 23.64 5.74 23.55
CA ASN A 262 22.64 6.56 22.86
C ASN A 262 23.00 8.05 22.94
N ALA A 263 22.96 8.77 21.82
CA ALA A 263 23.24 10.21 21.82
C ALA A 263 22.08 11.06 22.40
N CYS A 264 20.92 10.44 22.64
CA CYS A 264 19.70 11.11 23.11
C CYS A 264 19.37 10.87 24.58
N THR A 265 20.26 10.23 25.32
CA THR A 265 20.16 10.01 26.77
C THR A 265 21.17 10.90 27.52
N GLN A 266 20.78 11.34 28.71
CA GLN A 266 21.71 11.76 29.74
C GLN A 266 21.74 10.66 30.79
N ASP A 267 22.78 9.83 30.72
CA ASP A 267 23.03 8.74 31.65
C ASP A 267 23.51 9.31 32.99
N ILE A 268 22.80 8.95 34.06
CA ILE A 268 23.10 9.40 35.44
C ILE A 268 23.06 8.19 36.37
N CYS A 269 24.07 8.05 37.23
CA CYS A 269 24.06 7.07 38.30
C CYS A 269 23.38 7.66 39.54
N SER A 270 22.16 7.21 39.83
CA SER A 270 21.34 7.74 40.92
C SER A 270 21.10 6.65 41.97
N ASN A 271 21.66 6.81 43.16
CA ASN A 271 21.59 5.83 44.26
C ASN A 271 22.02 4.40 43.84
N GLY A 272 23.04 4.29 42.98
CA GLY A 272 23.54 2.99 42.50
C GLY A 272 22.67 2.32 41.43
N ILE A 273 21.69 3.03 40.85
CA ILE A 273 20.86 2.58 39.72
C ILE A 273 21.08 3.53 38.54
N CYS A 274 21.12 2.99 37.32
CA CYS A 274 21.27 3.78 36.11
C CYS A 274 19.94 4.42 35.67
N VAL A 275 19.99 5.73 35.38
CA VAL A 275 18.84 6.53 34.95
C VAL A 275 19.17 7.26 33.65
N HIS A 276 18.61 6.79 32.56
CA HIS A 276 18.79 7.32 31.21
C HIS A 276 17.74 8.39 30.91
N ASN A 277 18.06 9.66 31.13
CA ASN A 277 17.09 10.75 30.98
C ASN A 277 17.00 11.25 29.53
N CYS A 278 15.79 11.41 28.99
CA CYS A 278 15.62 11.84 27.59
C CYS A 278 16.02 13.30 27.36
N LEU A 279 16.94 13.52 26.43
CA LEU A 279 17.41 14.84 26.01
C LEU A 279 16.48 15.51 24.98
N GLU A 280 15.18 15.61 25.29
CA GLU A 280 14.16 16.05 24.33
C GLU A 280 14.51 17.36 23.59
N ASN A 281 14.39 17.35 22.27
CA ASN A 281 14.71 18.45 21.35
C ASN A 281 16.20 18.86 21.26
N GLN A 282 17.14 18.13 21.89
CA GLN A 282 18.55 18.23 21.50
C GLN A 282 18.74 17.72 20.06
N THR A 283 19.68 18.34 19.34
CA THR A 283 20.10 17.92 18.00
C THR A 283 20.95 16.66 18.06
N CYS A 284 20.69 15.72 17.16
CA CYS A 284 21.43 14.46 17.05
C CYS A 284 21.70 14.13 15.56
N ASP A 285 22.00 12.88 15.25
CA ASP A 285 22.19 12.32 13.90
C ASP A 285 21.61 10.91 13.94
N ASP A 286 20.55 10.63 13.18
CA ASP A 286 19.88 9.32 13.14
C ASP A 286 20.53 8.33 12.13
N GLY A 287 21.56 8.80 11.41
CA GLY A 287 22.32 8.03 10.43
C GLY A 287 21.62 7.84 9.08
N ASN A 288 20.40 8.35 8.89
CA ASN A 288 19.68 8.27 7.62
C ASN A 288 19.87 9.56 6.81
N SER A 289 20.54 9.47 5.66
CA SER A 289 20.82 10.63 4.79
C SER A 289 19.60 11.21 4.06
N ASN A 290 18.38 10.82 4.44
CA ASN A 290 17.11 11.26 3.86
C ASN A 290 16.20 11.92 4.91
N THR A 291 16.69 12.11 6.14
CA THR A 291 16.05 12.83 7.24
C THR A 291 16.72 14.19 7.45
N ILE A 292 15.98 15.15 8.01
CA ILE A 292 16.46 16.47 8.40
C ILE A 292 15.98 16.88 9.79
N GLU A 293 16.70 17.83 10.38
CA GLU A 293 16.50 18.36 11.74
C GLU A 293 16.36 17.29 12.83
N ASP A 294 17.17 16.24 12.72
CA ASP A 294 17.34 15.13 13.65
C ASP A 294 17.37 15.60 15.11
N LYS A 295 16.33 15.20 15.85
CA LYS A 295 16.13 15.59 17.25
C LYS A 295 15.81 14.39 18.10
N CYS A 296 16.24 14.46 19.35
CA CYS A 296 15.94 13.48 20.37
C CYS A 296 14.46 13.58 20.81
N GLN A 297 13.76 12.45 20.74
CA GLN A 297 12.32 12.33 21.03
C GLN A 297 12.04 11.10 21.90
N SER A 298 11.06 11.20 22.81
CA SER A 298 10.57 10.07 23.61
C SER A 298 9.46 9.33 22.86
N VAL A 299 9.78 8.14 22.33
CA VAL A 299 8.86 7.33 21.52
C VAL A 299 8.62 5.98 22.21
N GLY A 300 7.38 5.73 22.61
CA GLY A 300 7.00 4.48 23.29
C GLY A 300 7.66 4.28 24.68
N GLY A 301 8.24 5.32 25.27
CA GLY A 301 9.03 5.23 26.51
C GLY A 301 10.53 4.98 26.29
N SER A 302 11.02 5.10 25.05
CA SER A 302 12.45 4.99 24.70
C SER A 302 12.93 6.26 23.98
N CYS A 303 14.16 6.67 24.25
CA CYS A 303 14.76 7.86 23.65
C CYS A 303 15.36 7.54 22.29
N GLN A 304 14.86 8.17 21.24
CA GLN A 304 15.26 7.93 19.85
C GLN A 304 15.72 9.24 19.22
N CYS A 305 16.82 9.20 18.48
CA CYS A 305 17.11 10.24 17.51
C CYS A 305 16.22 10.02 16.30
N LEU A 306 15.46 11.05 15.90
CA LEU A 306 14.56 11.00 14.75
C LEU A 306 14.56 12.36 14.06
N GLY A 307 15.00 12.39 12.81
CA GLY A 307 14.68 13.48 11.89
C GLY A 307 13.30 13.28 11.24
N HIS A 308 13.00 14.15 10.27
CA HIS A 308 11.82 14.01 9.40
C HIS A 308 12.24 14.00 7.93
N THR A 309 11.55 13.21 7.10
CA THR A 309 11.76 13.28 5.64
C THR A 309 11.24 14.63 5.13
N PRO A 310 12.05 15.42 4.42
CA PRO A 310 11.59 16.67 3.84
C PRO A 310 10.61 16.40 2.68
N GLU A 311 9.71 17.34 2.38
CA GLU A 311 8.82 17.24 1.21
C GLU A 311 9.63 17.46 -0.09
N CYS A 312 10.63 18.35 -0.02
CA CYS A 312 11.53 18.69 -1.11
C CYS A 312 12.93 19.04 -0.61
N THR A 313 13.93 18.97 -1.49
CA THR A 313 15.31 19.41 -1.24
C THR A 313 15.83 20.43 -2.26
N GLN A 314 15.09 20.60 -3.36
CA GLN A 314 15.39 21.48 -4.49
C GLN A 314 14.07 21.78 -5.23
N ASP A 315 13.98 22.91 -5.93
CA ASP A 315 12.77 23.36 -6.62
C ASP A 315 12.17 22.32 -7.59
N SER A 316 13.02 21.51 -8.23
CA SER A 316 12.60 20.46 -9.16
C SER A 316 11.86 19.29 -8.51
N ASP A 317 11.95 19.12 -7.20
CA ASP A 317 11.19 18.10 -6.47
C ASP A 317 9.70 18.50 -6.36
N CYS A 318 9.41 19.80 -6.46
CA CYS A 318 8.08 20.40 -6.32
C CYS A 318 7.31 20.55 -7.63
N ASN A 319 7.74 19.93 -8.73
CA ASN A 319 7.10 20.13 -10.03
C ASN A 319 5.67 19.56 -10.07
N ASP A 320 4.65 20.41 -10.10
CA ASP A 320 3.23 19.99 -10.14
C ASP A 320 2.74 19.66 -11.57
N GLY A 321 3.54 19.98 -12.58
CA GLY A 321 3.24 19.80 -14.00
C GLY A 321 2.39 20.92 -14.61
N ASN A 322 2.10 22.00 -13.88
CA ASN A 322 1.33 23.14 -14.36
C ASN A 322 2.26 24.23 -14.92
N ALA A 323 2.10 24.56 -16.20
CA ALA A 323 2.88 25.62 -16.85
C ALA A 323 2.51 27.05 -16.38
N CYS A 324 1.65 27.19 -15.37
CA CYS A 324 1.27 28.47 -14.75
C CYS A 324 1.71 28.66 -13.30
N THR A 325 2.58 27.82 -12.78
CA THR A 325 3.17 27.93 -11.44
C THR A 325 4.69 28.05 -11.50
N GLU A 326 5.25 28.93 -10.68
CA GLU A 326 6.64 28.87 -10.25
C GLU A 326 6.70 27.95 -9.03
N ASP A 327 7.18 26.72 -9.24
CA ASP A 327 7.38 25.72 -8.19
C ASP A 327 8.69 26.00 -7.45
N LYS A 328 8.64 26.09 -6.12
CA LYS A 328 9.83 26.28 -5.27
C LYS A 328 9.83 25.41 -4.04
N CYS A 329 11.03 25.01 -3.62
CA CYS A 329 11.26 24.37 -2.35
C CYS A 329 11.70 25.44 -1.32
N GLN A 330 10.80 25.81 -0.41
CA GLN A 330 11.06 26.78 0.65
C GLN A 330 10.84 26.14 2.02
N ASP A 331 11.84 26.26 2.91
CA ASP A 331 11.86 25.62 4.24
C ASP A 331 11.45 24.13 4.22
N TYR A 332 11.92 23.40 3.19
CA TYR A 332 11.66 21.98 2.91
C TYR A 332 10.21 21.62 2.56
N HIS A 333 9.38 22.62 2.23
CA HIS A 333 8.02 22.49 1.73
C HIS A 333 7.87 23.02 0.30
N CYS A 334 6.87 22.51 -0.42
CA CYS A 334 6.58 22.96 -1.77
C CYS A 334 5.63 24.17 -1.80
N GLU A 335 6.12 25.29 -2.36
CA GLU A 335 5.33 26.48 -2.63
C GLU A 335 5.14 26.64 -4.15
N HIS A 336 3.89 26.77 -4.58
CA HIS A 336 3.51 26.96 -5.99
C HIS A 336 2.95 28.37 -6.18
N MET A 337 3.65 29.24 -6.91
CA MET A 337 3.25 30.64 -7.11
C MET A 337 2.72 30.88 -8.52
N ASN A 338 1.46 31.32 -8.65
CA ASN A 338 0.86 31.56 -9.96
C ASN A 338 1.59 32.65 -10.76
N TYR A 339 1.93 32.35 -12.01
CA TYR A 339 2.38 33.36 -12.97
C TYR A 339 1.24 34.28 -13.44
N GLY A 340 1.60 35.50 -13.83
CA GLY A 340 0.69 36.51 -14.37
C GLY A 340 0.38 36.36 -15.86
N SER A 341 -0.45 37.27 -16.38
CA SER A 341 -0.95 37.28 -17.76
C SER A 341 0.05 37.73 -18.83
N ASP A 342 1.31 37.84 -18.46
CA ASP A 342 2.48 37.98 -19.32
C ASP A 342 3.24 36.64 -19.52
N HIS A 343 2.89 35.58 -18.78
CA HIS A 343 3.52 34.26 -18.90
C HIS A 343 2.79 33.38 -19.93
N LEU A 344 3.49 33.02 -21.00
CA LEU A 344 3.03 32.07 -22.02
C LEU A 344 3.14 30.64 -21.48
N CYS A 345 2.02 29.92 -21.41
CA CYS A 345 1.97 28.55 -20.89
C CYS A 345 1.48 27.52 -21.92
N ASN A 346 0.85 27.96 -23.00
CA ASN A 346 0.58 27.13 -24.18
C ASN A 346 0.94 27.85 -25.47
N ILE A 347 1.90 27.29 -26.22
CA ILE A 347 2.35 27.78 -27.52
C ILE A 347 1.34 27.48 -28.65
N ASP A 348 0.53 26.43 -28.50
CA ASP A 348 -0.48 26.05 -29.47
C ASP A 348 -1.59 27.12 -29.54
N THR A 349 -2.00 27.45 -30.76
CA THR A 349 -3.01 28.49 -30.97
C THR A 349 -4.43 27.93 -31.00
N LYS A 350 -5.40 28.68 -30.45
CA LYS A 350 -6.81 28.28 -30.38
C LYS A 350 -7.79 29.42 -30.63
N CYS A 351 -8.94 29.06 -31.17
CA CYS A 351 -10.02 29.99 -31.47
C CYS A 351 -10.62 30.57 -30.19
N SER A 352 -10.65 31.89 -30.11
CA SER A 352 -11.01 32.66 -28.92
C SER A 352 -11.76 33.94 -29.32
N ALA A 353 -12.50 34.56 -28.38
CA ALA A 353 -13.38 35.68 -28.72
C ALA A 353 -12.66 37.03 -28.91
N GLY A 354 -11.45 37.18 -28.37
CA GLY A 354 -10.58 38.33 -28.54
C GLY A 354 -9.34 38.26 -27.65
N GLU A 355 -8.49 39.29 -27.73
CA GLU A 355 -7.32 39.39 -26.86
C GLU A 355 -7.68 39.91 -25.47
N GLY A 356 -7.04 39.32 -24.44
CA GLY A 356 -7.17 39.74 -23.05
C GLY A 356 -8.41 39.22 -22.32
N ASP A 357 -9.05 38.15 -22.82
CA ASP A 357 -10.11 37.44 -22.10
C ASP A 357 -9.62 36.15 -21.42
N ASN A 358 -10.31 35.70 -20.37
CA ASN A 358 -10.05 34.42 -19.71
C ASN A 358 -10.85 33.30 -20.40
N LYS A 359 -10.76 33.20 -21.73
CA LYS A 359 -11.54 32.25 -22.54
C LYS A 359 -10.77 31.67 -23.74
N TYR A 360 -9.44 31.59 -23.63
CA TYR A 360 -8.60 30.90 -24.62
C TYR A 360 -9.16 29.53 -25.00
N GLY A 361 -9.38 29.30 -26.30
CA GLY A 361 -9.88 28.04 -26.84
C GLY A 361 -11.35 27.72 -26.58
N THR A 362 -12.19 28.73 -26.32
CA THR A 362 -13.66 28.56 -26.22
C THR A 362 -14.44 28.91 -27.50
N GLY A 363 -13.73 29.28 -28.58
CA GLY A 363 -14.29 29.69 -29.87
C GLY A 363 -14.41 31.21 -30.03
N GLY A 364 -14.42 31.65 -31.30
CA GLY A 364 -14.45 33.06 -31.71
C GLY A 364 -13.51 33.33 -32.88
N ASP A 365 -13.49 34.56 -33.39
CA ASP A 365 -12.85 34.89 -34.67
C ASP A 365 -11.33 35.18 -34.58
N TYR A 366 -10.71 34.92 -33.43
CA TYR A 366 -9.28 35.16 -33.19
C TYR A 366 -8.54 33.86 -32.89
N LEU A 367 -7.39 33.67 -33.52
CA LEU A 367 -6.44 32.61 -33.25
C LEU A 367 -5.41 33.14 -32.23
N CYS A 368 -5.50 32.67 -30.98
CA CYS A 368 -4.74 33.18 -29.83
C CYS A 368 -3.86 32.10 -29.20
N GLN A 369 -2.80 32.48 -28.47
CA GLN A 369 -2.02 31.59 -27.62
C GLN A 369 -2.53 31.59 -26.16
N GLY A 370 -2.16 30.55 -25.40
CA GLY A 370 -2.58 30.37 -24.01
C GLY A 370 -1.57 30.95 -23.02
N PHE A 371 -2.04 31.89 -22.21
CA PHE A 371 -1.29 32.56 -21.15
C PHE A 371 -1.95 32.30 -19.78
N CYS A 372 -1.20 32.57 -18.71
CA CYS A 372 -1.66 32.37 -17.33
C CYS A 372 -2.60 33.47 -16.85
N ASP A 373 -3.64 33.10 -16.11
CA ASP A 373 -4.66 34.04 -15.65
C ASP A 373 -4.37 34.71 -14.29
N GLY A 374 -3.22 34.44 -13.67
CA GLY A 374 -2.92 34.82 -12.28
C GLY A 374 -3.58 33.92 -11.22
N HIS A 375 -4.44 32.98 -11.62
CA HIS A 375 -5.04 31.96 -10.76
C HIS A 375 -4.55 30.54 -11.09
N GLY A 376 -3.42 30.43 -11.80
CA GLY A 376 -2.73 29.18 -12.10
C GLY A 376 -3.31 28.42 -13.29
N ARG A 377 -4.03 29.10 -14.21
CA ARG A 377 -4.76 28.46 -15.32
C ARG A 377 -4.35 29.05 -16.67
N CYS A 378 -4.13 28.17 -17.65
CA CYS A 378 -3.94 28.52 -19.06
C CYS A 378 -5.26 28.89 -19.77
N ASP A 379 -6.00 29.88 -19.26
CA ASP A 379 -7.22 30.37 -19.93
C ASP A 379 -7.16 31.85 -20.39
N TYR A 380 -6.07 32.58 -20.14
CA TYR A 380 -5.90 33.94 -20.68
C TYR A 380 -5.50 33.90 -22.16
N ALA A 381 -6.24 34.60 -23.02
CA ALA A 381 -5.98 34.69 -24.46
C ALA A 381 -5.01 35.85 -24.77
N GLY A 382 -3.82 35.54 -25.26
CA GLY A 382 -2.80 36.53 -25.66
C GLY A 382 -2.16 36.21 -27.01
N ASN A 383 -1.41 37.17 -27.57
CA ASN A 383 -0.83 37.09 -28.92
C ASN A 383 -1.87 36.74 -30.00
N CYS A 384 -3.03 37.42 -29.96
CA CYS A 384 -4.17 37.07 -30.80
C CYS A 384 -4.08 37.65 -32.22
N GLN A 385 -4.13 36.78 -33.23
CA GLN A 385 -4.38 37.17 -34.62
C GLN A 385 -5.88 37.04 -34.93
N LYS A 386 -6.51 38.12 -35.42
CA LYS A 386 -7.86 38.03 -35.98
C LYS A 386 -7.82 37.31 -37.33
N CYS A 387 -8.76 36.38 -37.55
CA CYS A 387 -8.89 35.69 -38.83
C CYS A 387 -9.58 36.59 -39.87
N ASP A 388 -8.84 37.57 -40.40
CA ASP A 388 -9.22 38.40 -41.54
C ASP A 388 -8.36 38.03 -42.76
N ALA A 389 -9.01 37.73 -43.89
CA ALA A 389 -8.35 37.41 -45.16
C ALA A 389 -8.74 38.42 -46.27
N PRO A 390 -7.82 38.80 -47.18
CA PRO A 390 -8.15 39.69 -48.29
C PRO A 390 -9.31 39.18 -49.16
N ASN A 391 -10.20 40.09 -49.54
CA ASN A 391 -11.36 39.83 -50.41
C ASN A 391 -12.28 38.66 -49.99
N ALA A 392 -12.29 38.29 -48.70
CA ALA A 392 -13.00 37.14 -48.19
C ALA A 392 -13.74 37.42 -46.88
N SER A 393 -14.73 36.57 -46.56
CA SER A 393 -15.12 36.30 -45.18
C SER A 393 -14.29 35.14 -44.65
N ALA A 394 -13.71 35.31 -43.47
CA ALA A 394 -12.90 34.30 -42.80
C ALA A 394 -13.34 34.13 -41.35
N SER A 395 -13.05 32.94 -40.82
CA SER A 395 -13.34 32.54 -39.44
C SER A 395 -12.16 31.75 -38.86
N CYS A 396 -12.15 31.58 -37.54
CA CYS A 396 -11.31 30.59 -36.88
C CYS A 396 -12.12 29.30 -36.69
N GLY A 397 -11.56 28.15 -37.06
CA GLY A 397 -12.21 26.85 -36.88
C GLY A 397 -11.23 25.70 -36.65
N THR A 398 -11.70 24.70 -35.90
CA THR A 398 -10.97 23.46 -35.64
C THR A 398 -10.91 22.59 -36.89
N ASN A 399 -9.70 22.15 -37.25
CA ASN A 399 -9.47 21.28 -38.39
C ASN A 399 -9.75 19.79 -38.07
N TRP A 400 -9.56 18.90 -39.05
CA TRP A 400 -9.89 17.46 -38.92
C TRP A 400 -8.94 16.65 -38.02
N TRP A 401 -7.79 17.22 -37.62
CA TRP A 401 -6.82 16.65 -36.68
C TRP A 401 -7.01 17.17 -35.25
N GLY A 402 -7.74 18.28 -35.07
CA GLY A 402 -8.03 18.90 -33.77
C GLY A 402 -7.32 20.24 -33.53
N ASP A 403 -6.53 20.73 -34.49
CA ASP A 403 -5.86 22.03 -34.38
C ASP A 403 -6.75 23.15 -34.91
N ASP A 404 -6.83 24.25 -34.17
CA ASP A 404 -7.54 25.46 -34.58
C ASP A 404 -6.70 26.28 -35.56
N ARG A 405 -7.35 26.88 -36.55
CA ARG A 405 -6.71 27.75 -37.55
C ARG A 405 -7.69 28.74 -38.13
N CYS A 406 -7.18 29.80 -38.77
CA CYS A 406 -7.98 30.62 -39.65
C CYS A 406 -8.28 29.89 -40.97
N SER A 407 -9.45 30.15 -41.57
CA SER A 407 -9.82 29.68 -42.91
C SER A 407 -10.77 30.66 -43.60
N ILE A 408 -10.72 30.68 -44.94
CA ILE A 408 -11.68 31.38 -45.79
C ILE A 408 -13.01 30.59 -45.76
N ASP A 409 -14.10 31.25 -45.37
CA ASP A 409 -15.45 30.68 -45.43
C ASP A 409 -16.08 30.92 -46.81
N SER A 410 -15.84 32.10 -47.39
CA SER A 410 -16.31 32.49 -48.72
C SER A 410 -15.55 33.69 -49.27
N CYS A 411 -15.37 33.73 -50.60
CA CYS A 411 -14.91 34.93 -51.29
C CYS A 411 -16.01 35.97 -51.44
N ASN A 412 -15.61 37.24 -51.43
CA ASN A 412 -16.48 38.35 -51.87
C ASN A 412 -16.92 38.15 -53.33
N SER A 413 -18.09 38.69 -53.69
CA SER A 413 -18.60 38.60 -55.07
C SER A 413 -17.58 39.16 -56.06
N GLY A 414 -17.32 38.43 -57.15
CA GLY A 414 -16.30 38.75 -58.13
C GLY A 414 -14.90 38.24 -57.79
N TYR A 415 -14.72 37.44 -56.73
CA TYR A 415 -13.42 36.85 -56.36
C TYR A 415 -13.45 35.32 -56.24
N ALA A 416 -12.27 34.70 -56.37
CA ALA A 416 -12.01 33.30 -56.02
C ALA A 416 -10.66 33.17 -55.30
N ASP A 417 -10.59 32.21 -54.38
CA ASP A 417 -9.37 31.58 -53.87
C ASP A 417 -9.04 30.41 -54.81
N CYS A 418 -7.82 30.41 -55.37
CA CYS A 418 -7.40 29.43 -56.37
C CYS A 418 -6.08 28.71 -56.09
N ASP A 419 -5.37 29.04 -55.00
CA ASP A 419 -4.22 28.27 -54.50
C ASP A 419 -4.48 27.60 -53.15
N GLY A 420 -5.51 28.03 -52.40
CA GLY A 420 -5.87 27.50 -51.09
C GLY A 420 -5.04 28.09 -49.95
N GLU A 421 -4.28 29.17 -50.19
CA GLU A 421 -3.54 29.86 -49.14
C GLU A 421 -4.46 30.86 -48.40
N PHE A 422 -4.22 31.06 -47.10
CA PHE A 422 -5.06 31.93 -46.27
C PHE A 422 -4.61 33.39 -46.31
N ASP A 423 -3.29 33.62 -46.31
CA ASP A 423 -2.67 34.92 -46.05
C ASP A 423 -2.82 35.91 -47.23
N ASN A 424 -2.96 35.41 -48.45
CA ASN A 424 -3.25 36.14 -49.68
C ASN A 424 -4.77 36.36 -49.88
N GLY A 425 -5.62 35.52 -49.29
CA GLY A 425 -7.07 35.59 -49.42
C GLY A 425 -7.57 35.19 -50.80
N CYS A 426 -8.78 35.62 -51.18
CA CYS A 426 -9.30 35.35 -52.52
C CYS A 426 -8.60 36.25 -53.54
N GLU A 427 -7.64 35.69 -54.28
CA GLU A 427 -6.62 36.41 -55.04
C GLU A 427 -7.03 36.67 -56.50
N THR A 428 -7.86 35.79 -57.07
CA THR A 428 -8.39 35.93 -58.43
C THR A 428 -9.57 36.90 -58.42
N HIS A 429 -9.56 37.89 -59.32
CA HIS A 429 -10.64 38.87 -59.48
C HIS A 429 -11.29 38.77 -60.87
N PHE A 430 -12.62 38.85 -60.94
CA PHE A 430 -13.43 38.68 -62.16
C PHE A 430 -14.21 39.93 -62.61
N ASN A 431 -14.44 40.89 -61.71
CA ASN A 431 -15.09 42.19 -62.01
C ASN A 431 -14.00 43.27 -62.13
N ASN A 432 -12.97 42.97 -62.93
CA ASN A 432 -11.82 43.81 -63.18
C ASN A 432 -12.14 44.84 -64.27
N ASP A 433 -11.80 46.11 -64.01
CA ASP A 433 -12.18 47.30 -64.79
C ASP A 433 -12.48 47.04 -66.28
N TYR A 434 -13.72 47.32 -66.67
CA TYR A 434 -14.17 47.33 -68.07
C TYR A 434 -13.20 48.12 -68.97
N GLY A 435 -12.34 47.41 -69.70
CA GLY A 435 -11.49 48.00 -70.72
C GLY A 435 -12.32 48.77 -71.76
N SER A 436 -11.76 49.76 -72.44
CA SER A 436 -12.53 50.49 -73.44
C SER A 436 -12.70 49.72 -74.75
N CYS A 437 -13.76 50.07 -75.50
CA CYS A 437 -13.97 49.58 -76.86
C CYS A 437 -12.77 49.92 -77.78
N GLU A 438 -12.07 51.03 -77.54
CA GLU A 438 -10.88 51.44 -78.31
C GLU A 438 -9.69 50.49 -78.07
N GLU A 439 -9.50 50.07 -76.81
CA GLU A 439 -8.43 49.16 -76.35
C GLU A 439 -8.68 47.68 -76.68
N ALA A 440 -9.85 47.34 -77.24
CA ALA A 440 -10.27 45.96 -77.50
C ALA A 440 -9.19 45.10 -78.20
N VAL A 441 -8.96 43.87 -77.72
CA VAL A 441 -7.89 42.99 -78.23
C VAL A 441 -8.29 42.41 -79.60
N SER A 442 -7.40 42.48 -80.60
CA SER A 442 -7.71 42.01 -81.96
C SER A 442 -7.51 40.49 -82.11
N LEU A 443 -8.63 39.78 -82.27
CA LEU A 443 -8.69 38.33 -82.48
C LEU A 443 -8.35 37.95 -83.93
N ASP A 444 -8.71 38.81 -84.88
CA ASP A 444 -8.34 38.70 -86.29
C ASP A 444 -8.43 40.06 -86.98
N ASP A 445 -7.47 40.34 -87.85
CA ASP A 445 -7.36 41.59 -88.63
C ASP A 445 -7.82 41.39 -90.09
N SER A 446 -8.29 40.20 -90.47
CA SER A 446 -8.66 39.83 -91.84
C SER A 446 -9.61 38.62 -91.94
N LEU A 447 -10.44 38.34 -90.93
CA LEU A 447 -11.33 37.18 -90.90
C LEU A 447 -12.37 37.25 -92.03
N CYS A 448 -12.49 36.19 -92.81
CA CYS A 448 -13.42 36.15 -93.92
C CYS A 448 -14.87 35.90 -93.48
N GLY A 449 -15.81 36.79 -93.81
CA GLY A 449 -17.17 36.80 -93.28
C GLY A 449 -18.26 36.18 -94.16
N ASP A 450 -18.00 35.93 -95.45
CA ASP A 450 -19.04 35.66 -96.46
C ASP A 450 -18.96 34.29 -97.15
N ILE A 451 -17.81 33.60 -97.16
CA ILE A 451 -17.58 32.39 -97.98
C ILE A 451 -18.75 31.38 -97.90
N PRO A 452 -19.37 31.02 -99.05
CA PRO A 452 -20.49 30.09 -99.12
C PRO A 452 -20.25 28.76 -98.41
N ASN A 453 -21.16 28.43 -97.47
CA ASN A 453 -21.18 27.18 -96.69
C ASN A 453 -19.92 26.93 -95.83
N ASN A 454 -19.15 27.97 -95.51
CA ASN A 454 -17.98 27.92 -94.65
C ASN A 454 -18.27 28.62 -93.30
N CYS A 455 -17.56 28.20 -92.25
CA CYS A 455 -17.49 28.89 -90.96
C CYS A 455 -16.04 28.76 -90.44
N THR A 456 -15.19 29.72 -90.78
CA THR A 456 -13.75 29.74 -90.48
C THR A 456 -13.51 30.42 -89.13
N LEU A 457 -12.64 29.83 -88.31
CA LEU A 457 -12.22 30.37 -87.01
C LEU A 457 -11.21 31.52 -87.19
N ALA A 458 -11.31 32.55 -86.36
CA ALA A 458 -10.34 33.63 -86.21
C ALA A 458 -8.93 33.12 -85.86
N ASP A 459 -7.89 33.76 -86.39
CA ASP A 459 -6.48 33.37 -86.19
C ASP A 459 -6.05 33.35 -84.70
N ARG A 460 -6.69 34.14 -83.82
CA ARG A 460 -6.34 34.25 -82.39
C ARG A 460 -7.59 34.05 -81.50
N PRO A 461 -7.96 32.79 -81.16
CA PRO A 461 -8.94 32.54 -80.10
C PRO A 461 -8.31 32.84 -78.72
N GLU A 462 -9.06 33.52 -77.85
CA GLU A 462 -8.55 34.04 -76.58
C GLU A 462 -8.97 33.15 -75.39
N SER A 463 -8.17 33.13 -74.32
CA SER A 463 -8.54 32.46 -73.07
C SER A 463 -7.97 33.16 -71.84
N ASN A 464 -8.84 33.80 -71.07
CA ASN A 464 -8.46 34.67 -69.95
C ASN A 464 -9.41 34.50 -68.75
N LYS A 465 -9.17 35.23 -67.66
CA LYS A 465 -10.11 35.44 -66.55
C LYS A 465 -10.60 36.89 -66.56
N GLY A 466 -11.80 37.11 -66.03
CA GLY A 466 -12.37 38.43 -65.86
C GLY A 466 -13.02 39.00 -67.12
N GLU A 467 -13.40 40.27 -67.05
CA GLU A 467 -14.06 41.01 -68.13
C GLU A 467 -13.06 41.48 -69.19
N GLY A 468 -13.56 41.75 -70.39
CA GLY A 468 -12.70 42.23 -71.47
C GLY A 468 -13.43 42.59 -72.75
N TRP A 469 -12.78 43.45 -73.54
CA TRP A 469 -13.22 43.81 -74.89
C TRP A 469 -12.31 43.22 -75.96
N TYR A 470 -12.92 42.71 -77.01
CA TYR A 470 -12.29 42.02 -78.12
C TYR A 470 -12.82 42.60 -79.43
N LYS A 471 -12.02 42.54 -80.49
CA LYS A 471 -12.44 43.00 -81.83
C LYS A 471 -11.99 42.03 -82.92
N VAL A 472 -12.75 42.01 -83.99
CA VAL A 472 -12.49 41.19 -85.17
C VAL A 472 -12.84 41.98 -86.42
N TYR A 473 -11.97 41.97 -87.43
CA TYR A 473 -12.26 42.59 -88.72
C TYR A 473 -12.85 41.54 -89.67
N LEU A 474 -14.14 41.65 -89.98
CA LEU A 474 -14.80 40.78 -90.95
C LEU A 474 -14.67 41.36 -92.35
N LYS A 475 -14.28 40.50 -93.29
CA LYS A 475 -14.09 40.84 -94.70
C LYS A 475 -15.10 40.22 -95.65
N GLU A 476 -15.43 40.96 -96.70
CA GLU A 476 -16.01 40.46 -97.94
C GLU A 476 -14.92 39.80 -98.79
N CYS A 477 -15.07 38.50 -99.10
CA CYS A 477 -14.07 37.74 -99.86
C CYS A 477 -14.59 37.24 -101.21
N THR A 478 -15.88 37.39 -101.50
CA THR A 478 -16.54 36.86 -102.69
C THR A 478 -17.37 37.94 -103.38
N TYR A 479 -17.21 38.08 -104.69
CA TYR A 479 -17.93 39.06 -105.53
C TYR A 479 -19.40 38.66 -105.80
N PHE A 480 -20.10 38.13 -104.80
CA PHE A 480 -21.47 37.63 -104.88
C PHE A 480 -22.22 38.07 -103.63
N ASN A 481 -23.50 38.42 -103.78
CA ASN A 481 -24.33 38.94 -102.69
C ASN A 481 -24.52 37.93 -101.53
N ASN A 482 -23.56 37.87 -100.61
CA ASN A 482 -23.43 36.88 -99.55
C ASN A 482 -23.32 37.62 -98.22
N PRO A 483 -24.39 37.61 -97.39
CA PRO A 483 -24.41 38.42 -96.19
C PRO A 483 -23.30 38.01 -95.21
N LEU A 484 -22.49 38.98 -94.79
CA LEU A 484 -21.43 38.78 -93.80
C LEU A 484 -22.02 38.23 -92.50
N LYS A 485 -21.52 37.07 -92.06
CA LYS A 485 -21.92 36.45 -90.79
C LYS A 485 -20.76 36.36 -89.83
N ILE A 486 -21.06 36.70 -88.58
CA ILE A 486 -20.22 36.44 -87.42
C ILE A 486 -20.95 35.50 -86.46
N LYS A 487 -20.25 34.49 -85.97
CA LYS A 487 -20.64 33.70 -84.79
C LYS A 487 -19.53 33.81 -83.77
N ALA A 488 -19.83 34.25 -82.55
CA ALA A 488 -18.89 34.19 -81.43
C ALA A 488 -19.44 33.23 -80.37
N VAL A 489 -18.54 32.43 -79.78
CA VAL A 489 -18.83 31.43 -78.75
C VAL A 489 -17.86 31.66 -77.60
N LEU A 490 -18.39 31.87 -76.40
CA LEU A 490 -17.65 31.95 -75.15
C LEU A 490 -17.89 30.67 -74.37
N THR A 491 -16.89 29.80 -74.27
CA THR A 491 -16.96 28.63 -73.39
C THR A 491 -16.65 29.05 -71.96
N VAL A 492 -17.62 28.88 -71.04
CA VAL A 492 -17.56 29.41 -69.68
C VAL A 492 -17.25 28.30 -68.66
N PRO A 493 -16.33 28.51 -67.71
CA PRO A 493 -16.04 27.53 -66.67
C PRO A 493 -17.23 27.25 -65.74
N SER A 494 -17.32 26.02 -65.23
CA SER A 494 -18.27 25.69 -64.17
C SER A 494 -18.08 26.59 -62.94
N GLY A 495 -19.18 27.13 -62.41
CA GLY A 495 -19.21 27.92 -61.18
C GLY A 495 -19.24 29.44 -61.37
N ILE A 496 -18.98 29.94 -62.58
CA ILE A 496 -19.02 31.37 -62.92
C ILE A 496 -19.96 31.62 -64.11
N ASP A 497 -20.48 32.84 -64.23
CA ASP A 497 -21.44 33.29 -65.23
C ASP A 497 -20.88 34.55 -65.91
N TYR A 498 -20.72 34.48 -67.24
CA TYR A 498 -20.24 35.56 -68.09
C TYR A 498 -21.15 35.70 -69.31
N ASP A 499 -21.70 36.89 -69.50
CA ASP A 499 -22.45 37.25 -70.69
C ASP A 499 -21.52 37.58 -71.87
N LEU A 500 -22.02 37.36 -73.09
CA LEU A 500 -21.34 37.76 -74.33
C LEU A 500 -22.19 38.77 -75.13
N TYR A 501 -21.66 39.97 -75.34
CA TYR A 501 -22.31 41.05 -76.09
C TYR A 501 -21.53 41.37 -77.38
N LEU A 502 -22.26 41.63 -78.48
CA LEU A 502 -21.71 41.95 -79.81
C LEU A 502 -22.19 43.32 -80.28
N TYR A 503 -21.27 44.17 -80.70
CA TYR A 503 -21.49 45.55 -81.11
C TYR A 503 -20.99 45.84 -82.54
N SER A 504 -21.59 46.86 -83.15
CA SER A 504 -21.07 47.57 -84.32
C SER A 504 -19.74 48.27 -83.98
N PRO A 505 -19.04 48.86 -84.96
CA PRO A 505 -18.02 49.88 -84.69
C PRO A 505 -18.54 50.90 -83.66
N CYS A 506 -17.87 50.94 -82.50
CA CYS A 506 -18.13 51.84 -81.37
C CYS A 506 -19.61 52.08 -81.00
N GLY A 507 -20.34 51.01 -80.63
CA GLY A 507 -21.31 51.10 -79.53
C GLY A 507 -22.79 50.81 -79.81
N THR A 508 -23.21 50.43 -81.03
CA THR A 508 -24.58 49.90 -81.21
C THR A 508 -24.59 48.41 -80.91
N LEU A 509 -25.36 47.98 -79.90
CA LEU A 509 -25.56 46.54 -79.62
C LEU A 509 -26.29 45.88 -80.79
N LEU A 510 -25.72 44.79 -81.31
CA LEU A 510 -26.23 44.03 -82.46
C LEU A 510 -26.81 42.68 -82.05
N ALA A 511 -26.21 42.03 -81.05
CA ALA A 511 -26.69 40.82 -80.41
C ALA A 511 -26.11 40.72 -79.00
N SER A 512 -26.82 40.04 -78.11
CA SER A 512 -26.31 39.55 -76.82
C SER A 512 -26.64 38.07 -76.70
N SER A 513 -25.99 37.38 -75.77
CA SER A 513 -26.49 36.10 -75.28
C SER A 513 -27.67 36.32 -74.30
N GLU A 514 -28.30 35.25 -73.85
CA GLU A 514 -29.56 35.27 -73.06
C GLU A 514 -29.55 34.29 -71.87
N ASN A 515 -28.40 33.68 -71.54
CA ASN A 515 -28.36 32.47 -70.72
C ASN A 515 -27.44 32.64 -69.49
N HIS A 516 -27.89 33.53 -68.61
CA HIS A 516 -27.32 33.88 -67.30
C HIS A 516 -27.32 32.71 -66.30
N SER A 517 -26.53 31.66 -66.58
CA SER A 517 -26.47 30.39 -65.86
C SER A 517 -25.02 30.01 -65.59
N LEU A 518 -24.66 29.71 -64.34
CA LEU A 518 -23.29 29.33 -63.94
C LEU A 518 -22.75 28.17 -64.81
N GLY A 519 -21.69 28.43 -65.58
CA GLY A 519 -21.06 27.46 -66.49
C GLY A 519 -21.80 27.21 -67.80
N ALA A 520 -22.56 28.17 -68.31
CA ALA A 520 -23.17 28.13 -69.63
C ALA A 520 -22.23 28.61 -70.75
N ASP A 521 -22.16 27.86 -71.85
CA ASP A 521 -21.47 28.30 -73.07
C ASP A 521 -22.33 29.34 -73.83
N GLU A 522 -21.94 30.60 -73.77
CA GLU A 522 -22.67 31.69 -74.42
C GLU A 522 -22.34 31.79 -75.92
N THR A 523 -23.33 32.14 -76.73
CA THR A 523 -23.19 32.24 -78.19
C THR A 523 -23.98 33.42 -78.74
N VAL A 524 -23.33 34.25 -79.54
CA VAL A 524 -23.96 35.32 -80.32
C VAL A 524 -23.75 35.10 -81.81
N ILE A 525 -24.81 35.28 -82.60
CA ILE A 525 -24.77 35.16 -84.06
C ILE A 525 -25.41 36.43 -84.65
N TYR A 526 -24.70 37.06 -85.58
CA TYR A 526 -25.21 38.23 -86.31
C TYR A 526 -24.96 38.07 -87.82
N THR A 527 -25.83 38.69 -88.60
CA THR A 527 -25.78 38.68 -90.06
C THR A 527 -25.99 40.11 -90.55
N LYS A 528 -24.97 40.72 -91.15
CA LYS A 528 -25.10 41.98 -91.88
C LYS A 528 -25.66 41.69 -93.27
N THR A 529 -26.65 42.46 -93.69
CA THR A 529 -27.15 42.45 -95.07
C THR A 529 -26.09 43.03 -96.01
N ASP A 530 -25.80 42.30 -97.08
CA ASP A 530 -24.95 42.67 -98.20
C ASP A 530 -25.57 43.77 -99.08
N THR A 531 -24.74 44.71 -99.57
CA THR A 531 -25.18 45.82 -100.44
C THR A 531 -24.36 45.98 -101.73
N ASN A 532 -25.04 45.81 -102.88
CA ASN A 532 -24.44 45.80 -104.22
C ASN A 532 -23.39 46.91 -104.51
N ASN A 533 -22.13 46.49 -104.66
CA ASN A 533 -20.95 47.30 -105.03
C ASN A 533 -20.40 48.24 -103.95
N ASP A 534 -20.86 48.15 -102.71
CA ASP A 534 -20.17 48.76 -101.57
C ASP A 534 -19.28 47.71 -100.89
N ASP A 535 -18.06 48.09 -100.49
CA ASP A 535 -17.12 47.25 -99.76
C ASP A 535 -17.62 47.09 -98.32
N ASP A 536 -18.19 45.91 -98.00
CA ASP A 536 -18.95 45.73 -96.77
C ASP A 536 -18.10 45.36 -95.53
N ASP A 537 -16.76 45.35 -95.65
CA ASP A 537 -15.77 45.14 -94.58
C ASP A 537 -16.03 46.00 -93.33
N GLN A 538 -15.96 45.42 -92.11
CA GLN A 538 -15.96 46.22 -90.88
C GLN A 538 -15.36 45.51 -89.65
N TRP A 539 -15.03 46.32 -88.64
CA TRP A 539 -14.77 45.85 -87.28
C TRP A 539 -16.06 45.51 -86.53
N PHE A 540 -16.14 44.31 -85.97
CA PHE A 540 -17.10 43.95 -84.93
C PHE A 540 -16.40 43.93 -83.58
N TYR A 541 -17.12 44.32 -82.53
CA TYR A 541 -16.60 44.40 -81.16
C TYR A 541 -17.39 43.47 -80.25
N LEU A 542 -16.70 42.72 -79.40
CA LEU A 542 -17.27 41.78 -78.45
C LEU A 542 -16.88 42.21 -77.04
N GLN A 543 -17.83 42.17 -76.11
CA GLN A 543 -17.60 42.34 -74.68
C GLN A 543 -17.92 41.02 -73.97
N VAL A 544 -16.95 40.52 -73.21
CA VAL A 544 -17.15 39.48 -72.19
C VAL A 544 -17.38 40.21 -70.87
N SER A 545 -18.51 39.96 -70.21
CA SER A 545 -18.89 40.66 -68.97
C SER A 545 -19.29 39.69 -67.86
N TYR A 546 -18.83 39.93 -66.64
CA TYR A 546 -19.07 39.09 -65.47
C TYR A 546 -20.44 39.39 -64.88
N HIS A 547 -21.26 38.36 -64.74
CA HIS A 547 -22.62 38.46 -64.18
C HIS A 547 -22.73 37.84 -62.78
N GLY A 548 -21.98 36.76 -62.48
CA GLY A 548 -21.96 36.18 -61.14
C GLY A 548 -21.08 34.94 -60.95
N GLY A 549 -20.97 34.47 -59.71
CA GLY A 549 -20.25 33.25 -59.35
C GLY A 549 -18.72 33.40 -59.26
N SER A 550 -18.01 32.29 -59.31
CA SER A 550 -16.55 32.24 -59.16
C SER A 550 -15.98 30.96 -59.80
N SER A 551 -14.80 31.05 -60.44
CA SER A 551 -14.13 29.85 -60.99
C SER A 551 -12.63 30.06 -61.24
N CYS A 552 -11.83 29.07 -60.87
CA CYS A 552 -10.36 29.17 -60.98
C CYS A 552 -9.79 28.91 -62.37
N TYR A 553 -10.64 28.58 -63.34
CA TYR A 553 -10.26 28.32 -64.74
C TYR A 553 -10.52 29.55 -65.63
N ASN A 554 -9.81 29.62 -66.75
CA ASN A 554 -10.05 30.64 -67.78
C ASN A 554 -11.27 30.28 -68.63
N TRP A 555 -12.04 31.28 -69.07
CA TRP A 555 -13.00 31.09 -70.17
C TRP A 555 -12.26 30.96 -71.51
N GLN A 556 -12.95 30.58 -72.59
CA GLN A 556 -12.38 30.59 -73.94
C GLN A 556 -13.31 31.20 -74.99
N LEU A 557 -12.88 32.31 -75.61
CA LEU A 557 -13.61 33.00 -76.67
C LEU A 557 -13.13 32.55 -78.06
N LYS A 558 -14.06 32.07 -78.89
CA LYS A 558 -13.83 31.69 -80.29
C LYS A 558 -14.77 32.48 -81.19
N VAL A 559 -14.23 33.07 -82.24
CA VAL A 559 -15.00 33.88 -83.21
C VAL A 559 -14.84 33.28 -84.60
N TYR A 560 -15.94 33.22 -85.34
CA TYR A 560 -16.03 32.58 -86.65
C TYR A 560 -16.70 33.49 -87.68
N GLY A 561 -16.20 33.44 -88.91
CA GLY A 561 -16.73 34.15 -90.07
C GLY A 561 -17.08 33.21 -91.23
N GLY A 562 -18.07 33.60 -92.03
CA GLY A 562 -18.50 32.86 -93.22
C GLY A 562 -20.00 32.62 -93.24
N SER A 563 -20.62 32.67 -94.43
CA SER A 563 -22.08 32.58 -94.56
C SER A 563 -22.67 31.21 -94.17
N GLY A 564 -21.83 30.20 -93.96
CA GLY A 564 -22.17 28.90 -93.37
C GLY A 564 -22.15 28.86 -91.84
N CYS A 565 -21.77 29.92 -91.13
CA CYS A 565 -21.95 30.03 -89.68
C CYS A 565 -23.44 30.15 -89.33
N SER A 566 -24.07 29.02 -89.01
CA SER A 566 -25.47 28.94 -88.56
C SER A 566 -25.68 27.75 -87.63
N TYR A 567 -26.31 28.02 -86.48
CA TYR A 567 -26.54 27.08 -85.36
C TYR A 567 -25.25 26.45 -84.84
#